data_AF-A0A8X6V8K5-F1
#
_entry.id   AF-A0A8X6V8K5-F1
#
_cell.length_a   1.000
_cell.length_b   1.000
_cell.length_c   1.000
_cell.angle_alpha   90.00
_cell.angle_beta   90.00
_cell.angle_gamma   90.00
#
_symmetry.space_group_name_H-M   'P 1'
#
loop_
_entity.id
_entity.type
_entity.pdbx_description
1 polymer ?
#
loop_
_entity_poly.entity_id
_entity_poly.type
_entity_poly.pdbx_seq_one_letter_code
_entity_poly.pdbx_strand_id
1 'polypeptide(L)'
;MGEMYECVLFTASLAKYADPVADLLDKWGVFRSRLFRESCVFYRGNYVKDLGRLGRDLHKVIIVDNSPASYIFHPDNAVPVNSWFDDMSDTELRDLIPFFEQLSKMEDVYSVLRNSNHAAGSHPHPNTLNGSHFITQHVNGLMQPS
;
A
#
# COMPACT_ATOMS: atom_id res chain seq x y z
N MET A 1 -6.43 -0.74 -11.33
CA MET A 1 -5.24 -0.88 -10.45
C MET A 1 -4.31 -2.02 -10.87
N GLY A 2 -4.76 -3.27 -10.96
CA GLY A 2 -3.88 -4.40 -11.31
C GLY A 2 -3.21 -4.38 -12.70
N GLU A 3 -3.68 -3.52 -13.60
CA GLU A 3 -3.02 -3.26 -14.89
C GLU A 3 -1.92 -2.17 -14.79
N MET A 4 -1.98 -1.32 -13.76
CA MET A 4 -1.06 -0.19 -13.58
C MET A 4 0.13 -0.52 -12.67
N TYR A 5 -0.04 -1.48 -11.77
CA TYR A 5 0.94 -1.82 -10.73
C TYR A 5 1.10 -3.34 -10.62
N GLU A 6 2.29 -3.86 -10.24
CA GLU A 6 2.31 -5.19 -9.59
C GLU A 6 1.85 -5.03 -8.15
N CYS A 7 0.77 -5.72 -7.85
CA CYS A 7 0.24 -5.81 -6.51
C CYS A 7 0.86 -7.02 -5.79
N VAL A 8 1.71 -6.82 -4.79
CA VAL A 8 2.13 -7.73 -3.68
C VAL A 8 1.32 -7.60 -2.35
N LEU A 9 0.37 -8.50 -2.08
CA LEU A 9 -0.41 -8.49 -0.83
C LEU A 9 0.54 -8.55 0.37
N PHE A 10 0.65 -7.52 1.20
CA PHE A 10 1.56 -7.56 2.36
C PHE A 10 0.77 -7.36 3.65
N THR A 11 0.74 -8.39 4.51
CA THR A 11 0.00 -8.38 5.76
C THR A 11 0.85 -8.84 6.94
N ALA A 12 0.59 -8.26 8.12
CA ALA A 12 1.17 -8.74 9.38
C ALA A 12 0.43 -9.96 9.95
N SER A 13 -0.60 -10.47 9.25
CA SER A 13 -1.33 -11.67 9.60
C SER A 13 -0.64 -12.94 9.08
N LEU A 14 -0.95 -14.08 9.69
CA LEU A 14 -0.45 -15.38 9.26
C LEU A 14 -1.14 -15.83 7.97
N ALA A 15 -0.41 -16.49 7.08
CA ALA A 15 -0.92 -17.03 5.81
C ALA A 15 -2.22 -17.86 5.99
N LYS A 16 -2.25 -18.73 7.01
CA LYS A 16 -3.41 -19.60 7.33
C LYS A 16 -4.75 -18.86 7.45
N TYR A 17 -4.69 -17.59 7.83
CA TYR A 17 -5.86 -16.73 7.97
C TYR A 17 -6.02 -15.82 6.74
N ALA A 18 -4.92 -15.25 6.26
CA ALA A 18 -4.95 -14.24 5.22
C ALA A 18 -5.20 -14.79 3.81
N ASP A 19 -4.76 -16.01 3.50
CA ASP A 19 -4.93 -16.63 2.17
C ASP A 19 -6.40 -16.80 1.78
N PRO A 20 -7.26 -17.43 2.62
CA PRO A 20 -8.68 -17.57 2.28
C PRO A 20 -9.37 -16.23 2.00
N VAL A 21 -9.03 -15.20 2.77
CA VAL A 21 -9.60 -13.85 2.59
C VAL A 21 -9.07 -13.21 1.29
N ALA A 22 -7.79 -13.38 0.99
CA ALA A 22 -7.21 -12.91 -0.26
C ALA A 22 -7.88 -13.57 -1.48
N ASP A 23 -8.15 -14.88 -1.43
CA ASP A 23 -8.87 -15.60 -2.49
C ASP A 23 -10.33 -15.13 -2.65
N LEU A 24 -10.96 -14.72 -1.54
CA LEU A 24 -12.29 -14.12 -1.59
C LEU A 24 -12.30 -12.74 -2.23
N LEU A 25 -11.21 -11.98 -2.13
CA LEU A 25 -11.16 -10.60 -2.61
C LEU A 25 -10.58 -10.48 -4.01
N ASP A 26 -9.54 -11.24 -4.30
CA ASP A 26 -8.83 -11.17 -5.57
C ASP A 26 -9.48 -12.06 -6.63
N LYS A 27 -10.58 -11.57 -7.21
CA LYS A 27 -11.31 -12.29 -8.25
C LYS A 27 -10.64 -12.29 -9.63
N TRP A 28 -9.60 -11.48 -9.81
CA TRP A 28 -8.99 -11.23 -11.11
C TRP A 28 -7.51 -11.60 -11.20
N GLY A 29 -6.93 -12.21 -10.15
CA GLY A 29 -5.48 -12.45 -10.12
C GLY A 29 -4.67 -11.15 -10.06
N VAL A 30 -5.29 -10.14 -9.44
CA VAL A 30 -4.74 -8.96 -8.77
C VAL A 30 -3.28 -9.07 -8.37
N PHE A 31 -3.12 -9.90 -7.34
CA PHE A 31 -1.92 -9.99 -6.54
C PHE A 31 -0.90 -10.92 -7.19
N ARG A 32 0.25 -10.37 -7.59
CA ARG A 32 1.40 -11.11 -8.13
C ARG A 32 2.16 -11.88 -7.06
N SER A 33 2.08 -11.44 -5.81
CA SER A 33 2.72 -12.11 -4.68
C SER A 33 1.94 -11.84 -3.40
N ARG A 34 2.13 -12.71 -2.41
CA ARG A 34 1.56 -12.54 -1.06
C ARG A 34 2.68 -12.71 -0.04
N LEU A 35 2.82 -11.70 0.82
CA LEU A 35 3.78 -11.61 1.90
C LEU A 35 3.01 -11.53 3.21
N PHE A 36 3.36 -12.40 4.14
CA PHE A 36 2.66 -12.56 5.41
C PHE A 36 3.56 -12.13 6.57
N ARG A 37 3.12 -12.40 7.80
CA ARG A 37 3.82 -12.06 9.04
C ARG A 37 5.30 -12.43 9.03
N GLU A 38 5.64 -13.59 8.47
CA GLU A 38 7.01 -14.11 8.40
C GLU A 38 7.92 -13.25 7.51
N SER A 39 7.35 -12.45 6.60
CA SER A 39 8.05 -11.49 5.76
C SER A 39 8.27 -10.13 6.45
N CYS A 40 7.58 -9.87 7.57
CA CYS A 40 7.78 -8.66 8.36
C CYS A 40 9.06 -8.73 9.20
N VAL A 41 9.63 -7.57 9.50
CA VAL A 41 10.68 -7.41 10.51
C VAL A 41 10.03 -7.10 11.84
N PHE A 42 10.30 -7.90 12.87
CA PHE A 42 9.85 -7.58 14.23
C PHE A 42 10.79 -6.52 14.84
N TYR A 43 10.31 -5.27 14.93
CA TYR A 43 11.08 -4.13 15.38
C TYR A 43 10.31 -3.35 16.45
N ARG A 44 10.91 -3.21 17.63
CA ARG A 44 10.35 -2.47 18.79
C ARG A 44 8.88 -2.86 19.08
N GLY A 45 8.58 -4.15 19.07
CA GLY A 45 7.23 -4.67 19.35
C GLY A 45 6.24 -4.61 18.18
N ASN A 46 6.65 -4.12 17.02
CA ASN A 46 5.80 -3.98 15.84
C ASN A 46 6.28 -4.87 14.69
N TYR A 47 5.34 -5.34 13.87
CA TYR A 47 5.65 -5.99 12.60
C TYR A 47 5.81 -4.93 11.51
N VAL A 48 7.05 -4.64 11.13
CA VAL A 48 7.40 -3.63 10.14
C VAL A 48 7.58 -4.28 8.77
N LYS A 49 6.98 -3.68 7.75
CA LYS A 49 7.08 -4.05 6.35
C LYS A 49 8.25 -3.30 5.73
N ASP A 50 9.44 -3.87 5.89
CA ASP A 50 10.68 -3.28 5.37
C ASP A 50 10.73 -3.36 3.83
N LEU A 51 10.33 -2.26 3.18
CA LEU A 51 10.26 -2.15 1.72
C LEU A 51 11.61 -2.36 1.03
N GLY A 52 12.72 -2.07 1.72
CA GLY A 52 14.08 -2.30 1.20
C GLY A 52 14.39 -3.78 0.92
N ARG A 53 13.61 -4.70 1.50
CA ARG A 53 13.76 -6.15 1.29
C ARG A 53 12.99 -6.70 0.09
N LEU A 54 12.20 -5.86 -0.58
CA LEU A 54 11.37 -6.29 -1.72
C LEU A 54 12.20 -6.51 -3.00
N GLY A 55 13.47 -6.09 -3.02
CA GLY A 55 14.30 -6.15 -4.23
C GLY A 55 13.71 -5.30 -5.37
N ARG A 56 13.13 -4.14 -5.01
CA ARG A 56 12.56 -3.14 -5.92
C ARG A 56 13.20 -1.80 -5.62
N ASP A 57 13.26 -0.95 -6.64
CA ASP A 57 13.70 0.44 -6.49
C ASP A 57 12.69 1.21 -5.62
N LEU A 58 13.14 1.73 -4.47
CA LEU A 58 12.28 2.45 -3.52
C LEU A 58 11.69 3.74 -4.11
N HIS A 59 12.31 4.34 -5.14
CA HIS A 59 11.71 5.46 -5.87
C HIS A 59 10.43 5.07 -6.63
N LYS A 60 10.12 3.77 -6.70
CA LYS A 60 8.95 3.22 -7.41
C LYS A 60 8.10 2.32 -6.53
N VAL A 61 8.33 2.32 -5.23
CA VAL A 61 7.57 1.50 -4.27
C VAL A 61 6.74 2.43 -3.39
N ILE A 62 5.51 2.04 -3.15
CA ILE A 62 4.54 2.70 -2.29
C ILE A 62 3.93 1.63 -1.39
N ILE A 63 3.59 2.03 -0.18
CA ILE A 63 2.82 1.20 0.73
C ILE A 63 1.55 1.93 1.11
N VAL A 64 0.43 1.22 0.99
CA VAL A 64 -0.87 1.67 1.50
C VAL A 64 -1.14 0.86 2.76
N ASP A 65 -1.14 1.53 3.91
CA ASP A 65 -1.35 0.88 5.19
C ASP A 65 -1.99 1.86 6.17
N ASN A 66 -2.84 1.34 7.04
CA ASN A 66 -3.54 2.11 8.04
C ASN A 66 -2.75 2.29 9.35
N SER A 67 -1.59 1.63 9.48
CA SER A 67 -0.74 1.70 10.66
C SER A 67 0.63 2.32 10.34
N PRO A 68 0.94 3.52 10.86
CA PRO A 68 2.25 4.16 10.70
C PRO A 68 3.44 3.31 11.16
N ALA A 69 3.21 2.43 12.14
CA ALA A 69 4.25 1.50 12.60
C ALA A 69 4.66 0.50 11.51
N SER A 70 3.74 0.13 10.60
CA SER A 70 3.99 -0.84 9.53
C SER A 70 5.07 -0.37 8.55
N TYR A 71 5.19 0.94 8.31
CA TYR A 71 6.12 1.52 7.32
C TYR A 71 7.15 2.46 7.96
N ILE A 72 7.43 2.29 9.25
CA ILE A 72 8.32 3.20 10.00
C ILE A 72 9.73 3.34 9.41
N PHE A 73 10.21 2.36 8.62
CA PHE A 73 11.50 2.45 7.93
C PHE A 73 11.45 3.23 6.62
N HIS A 74 10.25 3.38 6.02
CA HIS A 74 10.05 4.00 4.71
C HIS A 74 8.80 4.91 4.71
N PRO A 75 8.71 5.90 5.61
CA PRO A 75 7.51 6.74 5.74
C PRO A 75 7.23 7.59 4.50
N ASP A 76 8.27 7.97 3.76
CA ASP A 76 8.14 8.74 2.52
C ASP A 76 7.55 7.92 1.35
N ASN A 77 7.48 6.59 1.50
CA ASN A 77 6.85 5.68 0.55
C ASN A 77 5.38 5.41 0.92
N ALA A 78 4.88 5.93 2.04
CA ALA A 78 3.56 5.59 2.54
C ALA A 78 2.48 6.52 1.98
N VAL A 79 1.35 5.91 1.59
CA VAL A 79 0.05 6.57 1.48
C VAL A 79 -0.77 6.10 2.68
N PRO A 80 -0.83 6.90 3.76
CA PRO A 80 -1.62 6.53 4.92
C PRO A 80 -3.10 6.50 4.55
N VAL A 81 -3.82 5.50 5.07
CA VAL A 81 -5.27 5.36 4.94
C VAL A 81 -5.88 5.18 6.32
N ASN A 82 -7.17 5.47 6.45
CA ASN A 82 -7.90 5.25 7.68
C ASN A 82 -8.18 3.75 7.87
N SER A 83 -8.40 3.39 9.13
CA SER A 83 -8.88 2.05 9.44
C SER A 83 -10.38 2.00 9.14
N TRP A 84 -10.78 1.03 8.31
CA TRP A 84 -12.17 0.80 7.96
C TRP A 84 -12.85 -0.11 9.00
N PHE A 85 -14.02 0.29 9.51
CA PHE A 85 -14.81 -0.47 10.47
C PHE A 85 -16.31 -0.40 10.12
N ASP A 86 -16.80 -1.33 9.30
CA ASP A 86 -18.21 -1.53 8.96
C ASP A 86 -18.94 -0.30 8.37
N ASP A 87 -18.21 0.73 7.94
CA ASP A 87 -18.79 1.90 7.29
C ASP A 87 -19.02 1.64 5.80
N MET A 88 -20.26 1.32 5.45
CA MET A 88 -20.66 1.08 4.05
C MET A 88 -20.68 2.36 3.19
N SER A 89 -20.53 3.54 3.81
CA SER A 89 -20.41 4.82 3.10
C SER A 89 -18.95 5.23 2.85
N ASP A 90 -17.97 4.46 3.33
CA ASP A 90 -16.55 4.70 3.09
C ASP A 90 -16.23 4.69 1.59
N THR A 91 -15.52 5.73 1.16
CA THR A 91 -15.05 5.89 -0.22
C THR A 91 -13.55 6.04 -0.32
N GLU A 92 -12.78 5.90 0.77
CA GLU A 92 -11.39 6.33 0.84
C GLU A 92 -10.53 5.67 -0.25
N LEU A 93 -10.60 4.35 -0.38
CA LEU A 93 -9.83 3.63 -1.41
C LEU A 93 -10.25 4.00 -2.84
N ARG A 94 -11.52 4.36 -3.04
CA ARG A 94 -12.03 4.82 -4.33
C ARG A 94 -11.53 6.22 -4.64
N ASP A 95 -11.51 7.10 -3.65
CA ASP A 95 -11.09 8.49 -3.77
C ASP A 95 -9.58 8.61 -4.02
N LEU A 96 -8.81 7.59 -3.63
CA LEU A 96 -7.40 7.47 -3.96
C LEU A 96 -7.14 7.00 -5.40
N ILE A 97 -8.13 6.54 -6.16
CA ILE A 97 -7.92 6.05 -7.52
C ILE A 97 -7.27 7.12 -8.42
N PRO A 98 -7.77 8.36 -8.52
CA PRO A 98 -7.14 9.40 -9.35
C PRO A 98 -5.72 9.74 -8.88
N PHE A 99 -5.48 9.68 -7.57
CA PHE A 99 -4.15 9.88 -7.00
C PHE A 99 -3.18 8.78 -7.45
N PHE A 100 -3.59 7.51 -7.33
CA PHE A 100 -2.80 6.39 -7.84
C PHE A 100 -2.68 6.38 -9.37
N GLU A 101 -3.65 6.90 -10.11
CA GLU A 101 -3.55 7.08 -11.57
C GLU A 101 -2.58 8.20 -11.97
N GLN A 102 -2.39 9.21 -11.12
CA GLN A 102 -1.35 10.23 -11.30
C GLN A 102 0.02 9.64 -10.94
N LEU A 103 0.10 8.98 -9.79
CA LEU A 103 1.33 8.47 -9.22
C LEU A 103 1.96 7.37 -10.09
N SER A 104 1.14 6.56 -10.78
CA SER A 104 1.59 5.53 -11.72
C SER A 104 2.31 6.08 -12.95
N LYS A 105 2.24 7.40 -13.19
CA LYS A 105 2.87 8.08 -14.33
C LYS A 105 4.20 8.76 -13.96
N MET A 106 4.60 8.71 -12.69
CA MET A 106 5.80 9.40 -12.18
C MET A 106 7.01 8.45 -12.19
N GLU A 107 8.19 9.00 -12.43
CA GLU A 107 9.46 8.25 -12.33
C GLU A 107 9.90 8.03 -10.88
N ASP A 108 9.61 8.99 -10.00
CA ASP A 108 9.94 8.99 -8.59
C ASP A 108 8.71 9.32 -7.74
N VAL A 109 8.25 8.37 -6.95
CA VAL A 109 7.08 8.50 -6.07
C VAL A 109 7.29 9.58 -4.99
N TYR A 110 8.53 9.83 -4.58
CA TYR A 110 8.83 10.85 -3.58
C TYR A 110 8.52 12.26 -4.07
N SER A 111 8.56 12.51 -5.38
CA SER A 111 8.20 13.81 -5.97
C SER A 111 6.76 14.22 -5.68
N VAL A 112 5.88 13.24 -5.48
CA VAL A 112 4.49 13.46 -5.10
C VAL A 112 4.32 13.20 -3.61
N LEU A 113 4.76 12.05 -3.09
CA LEU A 113 4.51 11.64 -1.71
C LEU A 113 5.15 12.56 -0.67
N ARG A 114 6.38 13.05 -0.88
CA ARG A 114 6.98 14.02 0.05
C ARG A 114 6.26 15.35 0.04
N ASN A 115 5.72 15.75 -1.12
CA ASN A 115 4.94 16.97 -1.23
C ASN A 115 3.54 16.80 -0.64
N SER A 116 2.92 15.61 -0.80
CA SER A 116 1.63 15.25 -0.23
C SER A 116 1.67 15.03 1.28
N ASN A 117 2.77 14.49 1.83
CA ASN A 117 2.95 14.30 3.27
C ASN A 117 3.13 15.64 4.02
N HIS A 118 3.54 16.71 3.33
CA HIS A 118 3.48 18.09 3.84
C HIS A 118 2.15 18.80 3.50
N ALA A 119 1.44 18.30 2.48
CA ALA A 119 0.21 18.87 1.95
C ALA A 119 -1.05 18.09 2.36
N ALA A 120 -1.05 17.42 3.51
CA ALA A 120 -2.27 17.12 4.29
C ALA A 120 -2.93 18.43 4.81
N GLY A 121 -3.04 19.42 3.91
CA GLY A 121 -3.44 20.80 4.08
C GLY A 121 -3.72 21.55 2.76
N SER A 122 -3.32 21.09 1.55
CA SER A 122 -3.69 21.78 0.29
C SER A 122 -3.32 21.06 -1.03
N HIS A 123 -4.32 20.79 -1.88
CA HIS A 123 -4.20 20.49 -3.34
C HIS A 123 -3.72 21.75 -4.14
N PRO A 124 -3.30 21.72 -5.45
CA PRO A 124 -3.55 20.76 -6.56
C PRO A 124 -2.41 20.47 -7.63
N HIS A 125 -2.71 19.49 -8.51
CA HIS A 125 -2.26 19.01 -9.87
C HIS A 125 -1.55 19.96 -10.91
N PRO A 126 -1.12 19.50 -12.14
CA PRO A 126 -0.39 18.28 -12.59
C PRO A 126 0.73 18.55 -13.69
N ASN A 127 1.69 17.63 -13.94
CA ASN A 127 2.06 17.16 -15.32
C ASN A 127 3.21 16.11 -15.44
N THR A 128 2.91 15.10 -16.29
CA THR A 128 3.71 14.29 -17.27
C THR A 128 4.97 13.42 -16.96
N LEU A 129 4.81 12.13 -17.35
CA LEU A 129 5.65 11.24 -18.19
C LEU A 129 6.61 10.19 -17.59
N ASN A 130 6.33 8.95 -18.03
CA ASN A 130 7.16 7.79 -18.36
C ASN A 130 7.83 6.95 -17.27
N GLY A 131 7.58 5.63 -17.33
CA GLY A 131 8.62 4.64 -17.01
C GLY A 131 8.41 3.79 -15.76
N SER A 132 7.50 2.81 -15.83
CA SER A 132 7.51 1.48 -15.18
C SER A 132 7.81 1.37 -13.67
N HIS A 133 6.94 0.70 -12.89
CA HIS A 133 7.16 -0.22 -11.72
C HIS A 133 6.11 -0.05 -10.56
N PHE A 134 5.39 -1.16 -10.26
CA PHE A 134 5.00 -1.84 -8.99
C PHE A 134 4.42 -1.18 -7.71
N ILE A 135 3.19 -1.57 -7.23
CA ILE A 135 2.58 -1.47 -5.85
C ILE A 135 1.24 -2.23 -5.65
N THR A 136 0.97 -2.61 -4.39
CA THR A 136 -0.17 -3.41 -3.89
C THR A 136 -1.11 -2.77 -2.87
N GLN A 137 -2.35 -3.28 -2.85
CA GLN A 137 -3.43 -3.19 -1.87
C GLN A 137 -3.44 -4.34 -0.82
N HIS A 138 -3.71 -4.06 0.47
CA HIS A 138 -4.24 -5.06 1.44
C HIS A 138 -5.46 -4.52 2.20
N VAL A 139 -6.32 -5.48 2.54
CA VAL A 139 -7.61 -5.46 3.22
C VAL A 139 -7.39 -5.65 4.72
N ASN A 140 -7.72 -4.64 5.53
CA ASN A 140 -7.58 -4.72 6.98
C ASN A 140 -8.92 -4.55 7.73
N GLY A 141 -10.03 -5.04 7.16
CA GLY A 141 -11.35 -5.03 7.81
C GLY A 141 -11.77 -6.35 8.47
N LEU A 142 -11.08 -7.47 8.24
CA LEU A 142 -11.48 -8.79 8.78
C LEU A 142 -10.39 -9.50 9.61
N MET A 143 -9.13 -9.06 9.56
CA MET A 143 -7.98 -9.92 9.88
C MET A 143 -7.37 -9.82 11.30
N GLN A 144 -8.16 -9.85 12.37
CA GLN A 144 -7.59 -10.04 13.72
C GLN A 144 -8.46 -11.01 14.53
N PRO A 145 -8.03 -12.27 14.76
CA PRO A 145 -8.42 -12.96 15.98
C PRO A 145 -7.50 -12.50 17.12
N SER A 146 -8.12 -12.18 18.25
CA SER A 146 -7.54 -11.96 19.58
C SER A 146 -6.43 -12.94 19.94
#